data_AF-A0A0J7JV94-F1
#
_entry.id   AF-A0A0J7JV94-F1
#
_cell.length_a   1.000
_cell.length_b   1.000
_cell.length_c   1.000
_cell.angle_alpha   90.00
_cell.angle_beta   90.00
_cell.angle_gamma   90.00
#
_symmetry.space_group_name_H-M   'P 1'
#
loop_
_entity.id
_entity.type
_entity.pdbx_description
1 polymer ?
#
loop_
_entity_poly.entity_id
_entity_poly.type
_entity_poly.pdbx_seq_one_letter_code
_entity_poly.pdbx_strand_id
1 'polypeptide(L)'
;MRHRYTRCRRRRHTEAEAATLYETYREAKKFLQRAIKRAKTKAWDELLETLDDDPWRRPYLIVRKKLQSRSPLVTESLHPQVLEDVVSTLFPAAGEESVGPPGQAVHVPQRQRWTADLGVTKEELARGIKRLEAKNTAPGSDGIPGRAWVLALSVLGDRLRRLFTACL
;
A
#
# COMPACT_ATOMS: atom_id res chain seq x y z
N MET A 1 0.66 5.01 39.37
CA MET A 1 -0.58 5.34 40.12
C MET A 1 -1.63 4.21 40.06
N ARG A 2 -2.07 3.75 38.87
CA ARG A 2 -3.01 2.61 38.73
C ARG A 2 -2.63 1.38 39.56
N HIS A 3 -1.38 0.92 39.45
CA HIS A 3 -0.88 -0.25 40.18
C HIS A 3 -0.91 -0.07 41.70
N ARG A 4 -0.71 1.16 42.21
CA ARG A 4 -0.73 1.46 43.65
C ARG A 4 -2.17 1.39 44.19
N TYR A 5 -3.13 2.01 43.51
CA TYR A 5 -4.56 1.91 43.85
C TYR A 5 -5.07 0.45 43.81
N THR A 6 -4.76 -0.30 42.74
CA THR A 6 -5.20 -1.70 42.62
C THR A 6 -4.57 -2.62 43.67
N ARG A 7 -3.35 -2.31 44.15
CA ARG A 7 -2.66 -3.07 45.19
C ARG A 7 -3.23 -2.76 46.57
N CYS A 8 -3.51 -1.49 46.86
CA CYS A 8 -4.16 -1.03 48.09
C CYS A 8 -5.52 -1.72 48.29
N ARG A 9 -6.37 -1.73 47.25
CA ARG A 9 -7.69 -2.37 47.29
C ARG A 9 -7.64 -3.89 47.56
N ARG A 10 -6.56 -4.56 47.14
CA ARG A 10 -6.40 -6.02 47.32
C ARG A 10 -5.90 -6.43 48.71
N ARG A 11 -5.29 -5.50 49.46
CA ARG A 11 -4.60 -5.79 50.74
C ARG A 11 -5.36 -5.34 52.00
N ARG A 12 -6.67 -5.05 51.91
CA ARG A 12 -7.51 -4.60 53.04
C ARG A 12 -6.95 -3.38 53.80
N HIS A 13 -6.41 -2.39 53.06
CA HIS A 13 -6.04 -1.08 53.62
C HIS A 13 -7.28 -0.27 54.04
N THR A 14 -7.09 0.76 54.87
CA THR A 14 -8.16 1.66 55.31
C THR A 14 -8.83 2.34 54.11
N GLU A 15 -10.15 2.56 54.19
CA GLU A 15 -10.93 3.17 53.10
C GLU A 15 -10.42 4.57 52.75
N ALA A 16 -9.90 5.31 53.73
CA ALA A 16 -9.30 6.63 53.54
C ALA A 16 -8.03 6.60 52.64
N GLU A 17 -7.14 5.62 52.84
CA GLU A 17 -5.95 5.43 52.01
C GLU A 17 -6.32 5.00 50.59
N ALA A 18 -7.34 4.15 50.45
CA ALA A 18 -7.85 3.73 49.15
C ALA A 18 -8.49 4.91 48.38
N ALA A 19 -9.22 5.79 49.07
CA ALA A 19 -9.87 6.96 48.48
C ALA A 19 -8.86 7.99 47.93
N THR A 20 -7.81 8.30 48.69
CA THR A 20 -6.75 9.21 48.24
C THR A 20 -5.98 8.66 47.03
N LEU A 21 -5.66 7.37 47.03
CA LEU A 21 -5.05 6.70 45.88
C LEU A 21 -5.98 6.61 44.67
N TYR A 22 -7.29 6.55 44.89
CA TYR A 22 -8.28 6.59 43.81
C TYR A 22 -8.36 7.96 43.15
N GLU A 23 -8.45 9.04 43.92
CA GLU A 23 -8.54 10.39 43.37
C GLU A 23 -7.28 10.76 42.57
N THR A 24 -6.08 10.46 43.09
CA THR A 24 -4.83 10.66 42.34
C THR A 24 -4.78 9.86 41.04
N TYR A 25 -5.25 8.60 41.05
CA TYR A 25 -5.38 7.80 39.83
C TYR A 25 -6.40 8.40 38.85
N ARG A 26 -7.55 8.87 39.34
CA ARG A 26 -8.63 9.45 38.56
C ARG A 26 -8.19 10.75 37.89
N GLU A 27 -7.48 11.61 38.62
CA GLU A 27 -6.90 12.85 38.09
C GLU A 27 -5.86 12.56 37.02
N ALA A 28 -4.90 11.67 37.28
CA ALA A 28 -3.90 11.27 36.29
C ALA A 28 -4.54 10.67 35.02
N LYS A 29 -5.60 9.87 35.18
CA LYS A 29 -6.36 9.32 34.05
C LYS A 29 -7.06 10.42 33.26
N LYS A 30 -7.75 11.36 33.93
CA LYS A 30 -8.39 12.51 33.29
C LYS A 30 -7.37 13.38 32.55
N PHE A 31 -6.22 13.63 33.16
CA PHE A 31 -5.13 14.38 32.56
C PHE A 31 -4.65 13.70 31.27
N LEU A 32 -4.35 12.40 31.31
CA LEU A 32 -3.93 11.64 30.13
C LEU A 32 -5.00 11.66 29.03
N GLN A 33 -6.27 11.47 29.38
CA GLN A 33 -7.37 11.52 28.41
C GLN A 33 -7.48 12.90 27.74
N ARG A 34 -7.34 13.98 28.51
CA ARG A 34 -7.31 15.35 27.96
C ARG A 34 -6.09 15.56 27.06
N ALA A 35 -4.92 15.09 27.45
CA ALA A 35 -3.70 15.18 26.65
C ALA A 35 -3.86 14.43 25.32
N ILE A 36 -4.38 13.20 25.34
CA ILE A 36 -4.67 12.42 24.12
C ILE A 36 -5.70 13.14 23.26
N LYS A 37 -6.77 13.67 23.84
CA LYS A 37 -7.79 14.42 23.08
C LYS A 37 -7.18 15.64 22.40
N ARG A 38 -6.40 16.44 23.13
CA ARG A 38 -5.69 17.61 22.58
C ARG A 38 -4.74 17.23 21.45
N ALA A 39 -3.96 16.16 21.65
CA ALA A 39 -3.03 15.67 20.62
C ALA A 39 -3.77 15.20 19.37
N LYS A 40 -4.90 14.49 19.52
CA LYS A 40 -5.73 14.06 18.38
C LYS A 40 -6.35 15.24 17.64
N THR A 41 -6.87 16.23 18.36
CA THR A 41 -7.43 17.45 17.76
C THR A 41 -6.34 18.17 16.97
N LYS A 42 -5.17 18.41 17.57
CA LYS A 42 -4.04 19.06 16.90
C LYS A 42 -3.61 18.32 15.63
N ALA A 43 -3.46 16.99 15.71
CA ALA A 43 -3.09 16.18 14.54
C ALA A 43 -4.16 16.18 13.44
N TRP A 44 -5.43 16.34 13.80
CA TRP A 44 -6.52 16.48 12.83
C TRP A 44 -6.48 17.85 12.16
N ASP A 45 -6.25 18.92 12.92
CA ASP A 45 -6.11 20.27 12.39
C ASP A 45 -4.93 20.37 11.41
N GLU A 46 -3.76 19.83 11.78
CA GLU A 46 -2.57 19.73 10.91
C GLU A 46 -2.85 18.93 9.61
N LEU A 47 -3.68 17.88 9.70
CA LEU A 47 -4.07 17.10 8.51
C LEU A 47 -4.94 17.93 7.56
N LEU A 48 -5.86 18.73 8.10
CA LEU A 48 -6.73 19.60 7.30
C LEU A 48 -5.94 20.75 6.65
N GLU A 49 -4.97 21.31 7.35
CA GLU A 49 -4.11 22.38 6.83
C GLU A 49 -3.21 21.89 5.68
N THR A 50 -2.72 20.66 5.75
CA THR A 50 -1.87 20.04 4.70
C THR A 50 -2.66 19.37 3.57
N LEU A 51 -4.00 19.50 3.57
CA LEU A 51 -4.86 18.78 2.64
C LEU A 51 -4.77 19.32 1.21
N ASP A 52 -4.54 20.63 1.05
CA ASP A 52 -4.38 21.27 -0.26
C ASP A 52 -3.01 20.96 -0.90
N ASP A 53 -1.97 20.76 -0.09
CA ASP A 53 -0.62 20.38 -0.55
C ASP A 53 -0.53 18.89 -0.94
N ASP A 54 -1.34 18.04 -0.31
CA ASP A 54 -1.40 16.60 -0.54
C ASP A 54 -2.84 16.11 -0.73
N PRO A 55 -3.44 16.40 -1.90
CA PRO A 55 -4.86 16.15 -2.14
C PRO A 55 -5.23 14.65 -2.13
N TRP A 56 -4.28 13.74 -2.31
CA TRP A 56 -4.59 12.32 -2.59
C TRP A 56 -3.77 11.27 -1.83
N ARG A 57 -2.71 11.59 -1.08
CA ARG A 57 -1.91 10.53 -0.43
C ARG A 57 -2.42 10.24 0.98
N ARG A 58 -2.31 11.18 1.92
CA ARG A 58 -2.73 10.95 3.32
C ARG A 58 -4.24 10.67 3.47
N PRO A 59 -5.15 11.46 2.88
CA PRO A 59 -6.59 11.19 2.98
C PRO A 59 -6.99 9.82 2.41
N TYR A 60 -6.44 9.46 1.25
CA TYR A 60 -6.66 8.14 0.63
C TYR A 60 -6.20 6.99 1.51
N LEU A 61 -5.00 7.11 2.11
CA LEU A 61 -4.48 6.09 3.03
C LEU A 61 -5.36 5.94 4.28
N ILE A 62 -5.93 7.04 4.81
CA ILE A 62 -6.87 7.00 5.93
C ILE A 62 -8.13 6.24 5.54
N VAL A 63 -8.77 6.61 4.42
CA VAL A 63 -10.00 5.96 3.93
C VAL A 63 -9.78 4.47 3.69
N ARG A 64 -8.62 4.11 3.13
CA ARG A 64 -8.25 2.71 2.90
C ARG A 64 -7.81 1.95 4.15
N LYS A 65 -7.80 2.58 5.33
CA LYS A 65 -7.24 2.02 6.58
C LYS A 65 -5.79 1.56 6.44
N LYS A 66 -5.05 2.23 5.54
CA LYS A 66 -3.63 2.01 5.22
C LYS A 66 -2.71 3.04 5.87
N LEU A 67 -3.26 4.04 6.56
CA LEU A 67 -2.50 4.89 7.48
C LEU A 67 -2.16 4.08 8.74
N GLN A 68 -1.33 3.05 8.60
CA GLN A 68 -0.77 2.35 9.74
C GLN A 68 0.32 3.24 10.36
N SER A 69 0.40 3.28 11.68
CA SER A 69 1.63 3.69 12.36
C SER A 69 2.67 2.67 11.94
N ARG A 70 3.43 2.98 10.88
CA ARG A 70 4.46 2.09 10.37
C ARG A 70 5.34 1.74 11.57
N SER A 71 5.39 0.47 11.95
CA SER A 71 6.60 -0.03 12.59
C SER A 71 7.74 0.43 11.69
N PRO A 72 8.85 0.97 12.23
CA PRO A 72 9.97 1.41 11.40
C PRO A 72 10.21 0.34 10.34
N LEU A 73 10.29 0.72 9.07
CA LEU A 73 10.55 -0.30 8.06
C LEU A 73 11.84 -0.99 8.50
N VAL A 74 11.94 -2.29 8.26
CA VAL A 74 13.15 -3.04 8.61
C VAL A 74 14.39 -2.32 8.03
N THR A 75 14.27 -1.70 6.85
CA THR A 75 15.28 -0.84 6.21
C THR A 75 15.65 0.43 6.97
N GLU A 76 14.74 1.04 7.73
CA GLU A 76 15.01 2.20 8.59
C GLU A 76 15.73 1.80 9.90
N SER A 77 15.54 0.54 10.34
CA SER A 77 16.20 -0.01 11.53
C SER A 77 17.46 -0.82 11.24
N LEU A 78 17.73 -1.13 9.97
CA LEU A 78 18.87 -1.92 9.54
C LEU A 78 20.16 -1.09 9.62
N HIS A 79 21.26 -1.74 10.01
CA HIS A 79 22.57 -1.13 9.98
C HIS A 79 22.90 -0.70 8.54
N PRO A 80 23.43 0.51 8.29
CA PRO A 80 23.63 1.04 6.93
C PRO A 80 24.41 0.10 5.99
N GLN A 81 25.42 -0.60 6.52
CA GLN A 81 26.22 -1.57 5.75
C GLN A 81 25.38 -2.78 5.31
N VAL A 82 24.51 -3.30 6.18
CA VAL A 82 23.63 -4.44 5.85
C VAL A 82 22.59 -4.01 4.82
N LEU A 83 22.10 -2.77 4.92
CA LEU A 83 21.19 -2.23 3.91
C LEU A 83 21.89 -2.13 2.55
N GLU A 84 23.11 -1.60 2.51
CA GLU A 84 23.91 -1.49 1.28
C GLU A 84 24.21 -2.87 0.68
N ASP A 85 24.60 -3.86 1.49
CA ASP A 85 24.84 -5.23 1.05
C ASP A 85 23.57 -5.87 0.47
N VAL A 86 22.42 -5.69 1.12
CA VAL A 86 21.13 -6.20 0.64
C VAL A 86 20.73 -5.50 -0.67
N VAL A 87 20.87 -4.17 -0.73
CA VAL A 87 20.52 -3.39 -1.92
C VAL A 87 21.42 -3.76 -3.09
N SER A 88 22.74 -3.82 -2.90
CA SER A 88 23.70 -4.21 -3.93
C SER A 88 23.53 -5.66 -4.40
N THR A 89 23.11 -6.58 -3.51
CA THR A 89 22.80 -7.96 -3.89
C THR A 89 21.51 -8.06 -4.71
N LEU A 90 20.46 -7.33 -4.30
CA LEU A 90 19.15 -7.35 -4.97
C LEU A 90 19.13 -6.52 -6.26
N PHE A 91 19.93 -5.46 -6.29
CA PHE A 91 20.08 -4.52 -7.38
C PHE A 91 21.58 -4.34 -7.67
N PRO A 92 22.20 -5.32 -8.35
CA PRO A 92 23.61 -5.21 -8.72
C PRO A 92 23.81 -3.92 -9.51
N ALA A 93 24.75 -3.08 -9.07
CA ALA A 93 25.26 -2.04 -9.93
C ALA A 93 25.77 -2.74 -11.19
N ALA A 94 25.16 -2.45 -12.34
CA ALA A 94 25.68 -2.94 -13.61
C ALA A 94 27.17 -2.55 -13.63
N GLY A 95 28.03 -3.56 -13.71
CA GLY A 95 29.48 -3.38 -13.61
C GLY A 95 29.96 -2.28 -14.56
N GLU A 96 31.11 -1.71 -14.24
CA GLU A 96 31.82 -0.66 -14.97
C GLU A 96 32.16 -0.99 -16.45
N GLU A 97 31.57 -2.04 -17.03
CA GLU A 97 31.75 -2.48 -18.42
C GLU A 97 30.69 -1.92 -19.39
N SER A 98 29.96 -0.86 -19.04
CA SER A 98 29.07 -0.18 -20.02
C SER A 98 29.14 1.35 -20.04
N VAL A 99 30.21 1.94 -19.52
CA VAL A 99 30.53 3.34 -19.85
C VAL A 99 31.39 3.35 -21.12
N GLY A 100 30.73 3.12 -22.25
CA GLY A 100 31.23 3.67 -23.51
C GLY A 100 31.27 5.21 -23.42
N PRO A 101 32.09 5.90 -24.23
CA PRO A 101 32.19 7.36 -24.22
C PRO A 101 30.80 8.01 -24.35
N PRO A 102 30.60 9.23 -23.80
CA PRO A 102 29.28 9.88 -23.74
C PRO A 102 28.71 10.00 -25.16
N GLY A 103 27.71 9.18 -25.46
CA GLY A 103 27.17 8.99 -26.82
C GLY A 103 26.73 7.56 -27.12
N GLN A 104 27.17 6.56 -26.36
CA GLN A 104 26.76 5.18 -26.54
C GLN A 104 25.73 4.77 -25.47
N ALA A 105 24.50 4.58 -25.92
CA ALA A 105 23.39 4.16 -25.10
C ALA A 105 23.77 2.92 -24.27
N VAL A 106 23.54 3.02 -22.95
CA VAL A 106 23.44 1.89 -22.03
C VAL A 106 22.77 0.74 -22.77
N HIS A 107 23.40 -0.44 -22.81
CA HIS A 107 22.66 -1.67 -23.05
C HIS A 107 21.74 -1.89 -21.83
N VAL A 108 20.71 -1.04 -21.71
CA VAL A 108 19.39 -1.48 -21.28
C VAL A 108 19.20 -2.77 -22.06
N PRO A 109 18.84 -3.93 -21.45
CA PRO A 109 18.37 -5.06 -22.25
C PRO A 109 17.29 -4.45 -23.12
N GLN A 110 17.66 -4.27 -24.39
CA GLN A 110 17.12 -3.26 -25.29
C GLN A 110 15.63 -3.29 -25.07
N ARG A 111 15.02 -2.24 -24.44
CA ARG A 111 13.58 -2.22 -24.06
C ARG A 111 12.89 -3.07 -25.10
N GLN A 112 12.53 -4.33 -24.76
CA GLN A 112 12.35 -5.37 -25.78
C GLN A 112 11.52 -4.75 -26.87
N ARG A 113 12.17 -4.43 -28.00
CA ARG A 113 11.53 -3.54 -28.98
C ARG A 113 10.37 -4.36 -29.45
N TRP A 114 9.15 -3.87 -29.23
CA TRP A 114 7.96 -4.66 -29.50
C TRP A 114 8.06 -5.26 -30.90
N THR A 115 8.20 -6.58 -30.95
CA THR A 115 8.36 -7.34 -32.19
C THR A 115 7.03 -8.01 -32.53
N ALA A 116 6.83 -8.34 -33.81
CA ALA A 116 5.56 -8.89 -34.27
C ALA A 116 5.20 -10.24 -33.59
N ASP A 117 6.21 -10.98 -33.10
CA ASP A 117 6.07 -12.22 -32.33
C ASP A 117 5.56 -12.02 -30.90
N LEU A 118 5.63 -10.80 -30.35
CA LEU A 118 5.03 -10.43 -29.05
C LEU A 118 3.56 -10.04 -29.17
N GLY A 119 3.04 -9.91 -30.41
CA GLY A 119 1.64 -9.60 -30.66
C GLY A 119 0.70 -10.70 -30.14
N VAL A 120 -0.48 -10.28 -29.65
CA VAL A 120 -1.51 -11.21 -29.16
C VAL A 120 -1.78 -12.34 -30.15
N THR A 121 -1.51 -13.56 -29.70
CA THR A 121 -1.74 -14.80 -30.45
C THR A 121 -3.21 -15.23 -30.39
N LYS A 122 -3.65 -16.10 -31.30
CA LYS A 122 -5.02 -16.63 -31.29
C LYS A 122 -5.27 -17.46 -30.03
N GLU A 123 -4.26 -18.19 -29.59
CA GLU A 123 -4.26 -19.06 -28.43
C GLU A 123 -4.37 -18.25 -27.13
N GLU A 124 -3.65 -17.13 -27.02
CA GLU A 124 -3.78 -16.20 -25.89
C GLU A 124 -5.19 -15.62 -25.79
N LEU A 125 -5.74 -15.17 -26.92
CA LEU A 125 -7.10 -14.65 -26.96
C LEU A 125 -8.11 -15.73 -26.57
N ALA A 126 -7.97 -16.96 -27.07
CA ALA A 126 -8.81 -18.09 -26.71
C ALA A 126 -8.74 -18.46 -25.21
N ARG A 127 -7.54 -18.40 -24.60
CA ARG A 127 -7.39 -18.59 -23.15
C ARG A 127 -8.06 -17.48 -22.35
N GLY A 128 -7.96 -16.23 -22.82
CA GLY A 128 -8.68 -15.09 -22.24
C GLY A 128 -10.19 -15.29 -22.27
N ILE A 129 -10.72 -15.75 -23.40
CA ILE A 129 -12.15 -16.05 -23.60
C ILE A 129 -12.64 -17.10 -22.60
N LYS A 130 -11.96 -18.24 -22.48
CA LYS A 130 -12.34 -19.30 -21.53
C LYS A 130 -12.42 -18.79 -20.09
N ARG A 131 -11.51 -17.90 -19.70
CA ARG A 131 -11.51 -17.29 -18.36
C ARG A 131 -12.66 -16.32 -18.16
N LEU A 132 -13.08 -15.63 -19.21
CA LEU A 132 -14.20 -14.69 -19.18
C LEU A 132 -15.55 -15.43 -19.14
N GLU A 133 -15.66 -16.53 -19.88
CA GLU A 133 -16.84 -17.41 -19.88
C GLU A 133 -17.04 -18.09 -18.52
N ALA A 134 -15.97 -18.58 -17.89
CA ALA A 134 -16.04 -19.26 -16.60
C ALA A 134 -16.40 -18.34 -15.42
N LYS A 135 -16.36 -17.01 -15.60
CA LYS A 135 -16.56 -16.05 -14.51
C LYS A 135 -17.82 -15.21 -14.71
N ASN A 136 -18.76 -15.33 -13.77
CA ASN A 136 -19.87 -14.38 -13.61
C ASN A 136 -19.40 -13.11 -12.88
N THR A 137 -18.40 -12.43 -13.44
CA THR A 137 -17.89 -11.16 -12.90
C THR A 137 -18.89 -10.04 -13.21
N ALA A 138 -19.07 -9.12 -12.27
CA ALA A 138 -19.83 -7.90 -12.52
C ALA A 138 -19.25 -7.12 -13.72
N PRO A 139 -20.09 -6.49 -14.57
CA PRO A 139 -19.63 -5.68 -15.69
C PRO A 139 -18.67 -4.57 -15.28
N GLY A 140 -17.77 -4.18 -16.19
CA GLY A 140 -16.86 -3.06 -15.98
C GLY A 140 -17.57 -1.70 -16.08
N SER A 141 -16.79 -0.62 -16.17
CA SER A 141 -17.33 0.72 -16.44
C SER A 141 -18.01 0.84 -17.82
N ASP A 142 -17.75 -0.12 -18.72
CA ASP A 142 -18.42 -0.26 -20.01
C ASP A 142 -19.84 -0.84 -19.90
N GLY A 143 -20.21 -1.42 -18.76
CA GLY A 143 -21.51 -2.07 -18.55
C GLY A 143 -21.69 -3.38 -19.34
N ILE A 144 -20.65 -3.86 -20.03
CA ILE A 144 -20.75 -5.05 -20.89
C ILE A 144 -20.45 -6.30 -20.06
N PRO A 145 -21.39 -7.26 -19.94
CA PRO A 145 -21.13 -8.48 -19.21
C PRO A 145 -20.13 -9.37 -19.97
N GLY A 146 -19.31 -10.13 -19.24
CA GLY A 146 -18.30 -11.02 -19.85
C GLY A 146 -18.89 -12.00 -20.87
N ARG A 147 -20.13 -12.45 -20.67
CA ARG A 147 -20.84 -13.32 -21.62
C ARG A 147 -21.09 -12.66 -22.98
N ALA A 148 -21.33 -11.34 -23.02
CA ALA A 148 -21.49 -10.61 -24.28
C ALA A 148 -20.17 -10.55 -25.06
N TRP A 149 -19.05 -10.39 -24.35
CA TRP A 149 -17.72 -10.47 -24.95
C TRP A 149 -17.43 -11.85 -25.54
N VAL A 150 -17.82 -12.94 -24.86
CA VAL A 150 -17.68 -14.31 -25.39
C VAL A 150 -18.43 -14.49 -26.71
N LEU A 151 -19.67 -13.98 -26.80
CA LEU A 151 -20.47 -14.04 -28.03
C LEU A 151 -19.91 -13.13 -29.15
N ALA A 152 -19.46 -11.93 -28.81
CA ALA A 152 -18.89 -11.00 -29.79
C ALA A 152 -17.57 -11.52 -30.36
N LEU A 153 -16.77 -12.23 -29.56
CA LEU A 153 -15.47 -12.76 -29.95
C LEU A 153 -15.55 -13.88 -31.00
N SER A 154 -16.67 -14.60 -31.12
CA SER A 154 -16.84 -15.58 -32.20
C SER A 154 -16.94 -14.94 -33.59
N VAL A 155 -17.33 -13.66 -33.65
CA VAL A 155 -17.49 -12.89 -34.90
C VAL A 155 -16.34 -11.90 -35.09
N LEU A 156 -15.91 -11.24 -34.01
CA LEU A 156 -14.93 -10.14 -34.04
C LEU A 156 -13.53 -10.56 -33.59
N GLY A 157 -13.29 -11.85 -33.30
CA GLY A 157 -12.06 -12.35 -32.70
C GLY A 157 -10.79 -11.87 -33.39
N ASP A 158 -10.69 -12.00 -34.71
CA ASP A 158 -9.51 -11.56 -35.46
C ASP A 158 -9.33 -10.03 -35.47
N ARG A 159 -10.43 -9.27 -35.44
CA ARG A 159 -10.37 -7.80 -35.38
C ARG A 159 -9.94 -7.32 -33.99
N LEU A 160 -10.48 -7.93 -32.94
CA LEU A 160 -10.12 -7.66 -31.56
C LEU A 160 -8.67 -8.06 -31.27
N ARG A 161 -8.20 -9.19 -31.81
CA ARG A 161 -6.80 -9.59 -31.72
C ARG A 161 -5.88 -8.51 -32.30
N ARG A 162 -6.16 -8.02 -33.51
CA ARG A 162 -5.38 -6.93 -34.14
C ARG A 162 -5.44 -5.63 -33.33
N LEU A 163 -6.60 -5.28 -32.78
CA LEU A 163 -6.74 -4.11 -31.90
C LEU A 163 -5.89 -4.24 -30.64
N PHE A 164 -5.95 -5.39 -29.95
CA PHE A 164 -5.11 -5.61 -28.78
C PHE A 164 -3.63 -5.59 -29.12
N THR A 165 -3.21 -6.19 -30.24
CA THR A 165 -1.81 -6.10 -30.72
C THR A 165 -1.39 -4.66 -30.97
N ALA A 166 -2.28 -3.77 -31.41
CA ALA A 166 -1.98 -2.37 -31.69
C ALA A 166 -1.96 -1.47 -30.44
N CYS A 167 -2.51 -1.94 -29.31
CA CYS A 167 -2.53 -1.21 -28.04
C CYS A 167 -1.37 -1.57 -27.10
N LEU A 168 -0.52 -2.52 -27.51
CA LEU A 168 0.69 -2.94 -26.79
C LEU A 168 1.88 -2.11 -27.26
#